data_AF-A0A5J6WK48-F1
#
_entry.id   AF-A0A5J6WK48-F1
#
_cell.length_a   1.000
_cell.length_b   1.000
_cell.length_c   1.000
_cell.angle_alpha   90.00
_cell.angle_beta   90.00
_cell.angle_gamma   90.00
#
_symmetry.space_group_name_H-M   'P 1'
#
loop_
_entity.id
_entity.type
_entity.pdbx_description
1 polymer ?
#
loop_
_entity_poly.entity_id
_entity_poly.type
_entity_poly.pdbx_seq_one_letter_code
_entity_poly.pdbx_strand_id
1 'polypeptide(L)'
;MLNEFLSGYPLLAGVLAFVLACIPLFKFAHSIIMSKSVLRAQALDLVFKSYGDTSNLSHRLVIEQMFQSNFNLKLDYETITLLLALPNPTETLDLYSKSKRYLVSNNQILEFETKFKCSKRRKLERVLRPSRNIILYGIFGTIAGTAGLYVLKNFNMDEFFTINDSIFNGAIWSFLLIISILSAKFALMSLTDKINIRDAEKLEAKFQPKTVKKIFGTTEIVNNLRRSNL
;
A
#
# COMPACT_ATOMS: atom_id res chain seq x y z
N MET A 1 -43.20 18.01 -0.60
CA MET A 1 -42.27 17.98 -1.76
C MET A 1 -41.09 17.02 -1.62
N LEU A 2 -40.13 17.14 -0.69
CA LEU A 2 -39.03 16.14 -0.61
C LEU A 2 -39.52 14.75 -0.16
N ASN A 3 -40.45 14.69 0.80
CA ASN A 3 -41.00 13.43 1.31
C ASN A 3 -41.89 12.67 0.31
N GLU A 4 -42.55 13.36 -0.63
CA GLU A 4 -43.38 12.73 -1.67
C GLU A 4 -42.55 12.19 -2.84
N PHE A 5 -41.38 12.79 -3.09
CA PHE A 5 -40.44 12.28 -4.10
C PHE A 5 -39.67 11.05 -3.59
N LEU A 6 -39.39 11.00 -2.27
CA LEU A 6 -38.73 9.86 -1.62
C LEU A 6 -39.65 8.62 -1.51
N SER A 7 -40.97 8.79 -1.42
CA SER A 7 -41.92 7.67 -1.34
C SER A 7 -42.15 6.96 -2.68
N GLY A 8 -41.94 7.64 -3.81
CA GLY A 8 -42.08 7.05 -5.16
C GLY A 8 -40.89 6.20 -5.61
N TYR A 9 -39.70 6.46 -5.08
CA TYR A 9 -38.46 5.77 -5.45
C TYR A 9 -37.57 5.49 -4.23
N PRO A 10 -37.97 4.57 -3.34
CA PRO A 10 -37.24 4.27 -2.09
C PRO A 10 -35.79 3.81 -2.32
N LEU A 11 -35.49 3.23 -3.48
CA LEU A 11 -34.13 2.88 -3.89
C LEU A 11 -33.26 4.12 -4.20
N LEU A 12 -33.80 5.13 -4.90
CA LEU A 12 -33.08 6.38 -5.19
C LEU A 12 -32.83 7.18 -3.91
N ALA A 13 -33.83 7.22 -3.03
CA ALA A 13 -33.75 7.80 -1.70
C ALA A 13 -32.59 7.20 -0.87
N GLY A 14 -32.52 5.86 -0.82
CA GLY A 14 -31.48 5.14 -0.10
C GLY A 14 -30.08 5.37 -0.69
N VAL A 15 -29.95 5.38 -2.02
CA VAL A 15 -28.67 5.66 -2.69
C VAL A 15 -28.20 7.08 -2.42
N LEU A 16 -29.09 8.08 -2.49
CA LEU A 16 -28.76 9.48 -2.19
C LEU A 16 -28.34 9.67 -0.73
N ALA A 17 -29.07 9.07 0.21
CA ALA A 17 -28.72 9.12 1.63
C ALA A 17 -27.36 8.47 1.91
N PHE A 18 -27.07 7.34 1.28
CA PHE A 18 -25.77 6.67 1.39
C PHE A 18 -24.62 7.49 0.81
N VAL A 19 -24.80 8.08 -0.38
CA VAL A 19 -23.81 8.95 -1.01
C VAL A 19 -23.52 10.17 -0.14
N LEU A 20 -24.56 10.82 0.38
CA LEU A 20 -24.42 11.97 1.28
C LEU A 20 -23.71 11.61 2.60
N ALA A 21 -24.01 10.44 3.17
CA ALA A 21 -23.32 9.93 4.36
C ALA A 21 -21.83 9.61 4.12
N CYS A 22 -21.44 9.27 2.88
CA CYS A 22 -20.05 8.96 2.53
C CYS A 22 -19.17 10.21 2.35
N ILE A 23 -19.74 11.38 2.03
CA ILE A 23 -18.98 12.64 1.84
C ILE A 23 -18.08 13.00 3.03
N PRO A 24 -18.56 13.03 4.29
CA PRO A 24 -17.70 13.30 5.44
C PRO A 24 -16.62 12.24 5.65
N LEU A 25 -16.88 10.98 5.31
CA LEU A 25 -15.88 9.90 5.35
C LEU A 25 -14.76 10.13 4.32
N PHE A 26 -15.09 10.59 3.11
CA PHE A 26 -14.09 10.96 2.11
C PHE A 26 -13.24 12.14 2.56
N LYS A 27 -13.84 13.17 3.16
CA LYS A 27 -13.11 14.34 3.69
C LYS A 27 -12.18 13.93 4.84
N PHE A 28 -12.65 13.06 5.73
CA PHE A 28 -11.86 12.50 6.82
C PHE A 28 -10.70 11.66 6.29
N ALA A 29 -10.96 10.75 5.35
CA ALA A 29 -9.94 9.95 4.69
C ALA A 29 -8.87 10.81 3.99
N HIS A 30 -9.29 11.87 3.30
CA HIS A 30 -8.37 12.83 2.68
C HIS A 30 -7.48 13.54 3.71
N SER A 31 -8.05 13.98 4.83
CA SER A 31 -7.28 14.61 5.91
C SER A 31 -6.23 13.68 6.52
N ILE A 32 -6.56 12.40 6.71
CA ILE A 32 -5.64 11.37 7.20
C ILE A 32 -4.51 11.13 6.18
N ILE A 33 -4.83 11.12 4.89
CA ILE A 33 -3.83 10.94 3.83
C ILE A 33 -2.81 12.09 3.83
N MET A 34 -3.27 13.34 3.97
CA MET A 34 -2.39 14.52 4.05
C MET A 34 -1.56 14.56 5.33
N SER A 35 -2.13 14.18 6.48
CA SER A 35 -1.38 14.06 7.74
C SER A 35 -0.20 13.08 7.62
N LYS A 36 -0.40 11.95 6.92
CA LYS A 36 0.65 10.94 6.73
C LYS A 36 1.87 11.43 5.96
N SER A 37 1.74 12.35 5.01
CA SER A 37 2.90 12.87 4.26
C SER A 37 3.78 13.77 5.13
N VAL A 38 3.16 14.63 5.94
CA VAL A 38 3.86 15.51 6.90
C VAL A 38 4.55 14.69 7.98
N LEU A 39 3.86 13.71 8.56
CA LEU A 39 4.44 12.79 9.55
C LEU A 39 5.62 12.00 8.98
N ARG A 40 5.53 11.56 7.72
CA ARG A 40 6.62 10.88 7.03
C ARG A 40 7.85 11.77 6.82
N ALA A 41 7.65 13.04 6.47
CA ALA A 41 8.77 13.97 6.33
C ALA A 41 9.48 14.20 7.68
N GLN A 42 8.71 14.43 8.75
CA GLN A 42 9.25 14.60 10.11
C GLN A 42 9.96 13.34 10.63
N ALA A 43 9.39 12.17 10.37
CA ALA A 43 10.03 10.90 10.71
C ALA A 43 11.35 10.70 9.97
N LEU A 44 11.42 11.11 8.70
CA LEU A 44 12.65 11.04 7.91
C LEU A 44 13.73 11.97 8.47
N ASP A 45 13.37 13.19 8.86
CA ASP A 45 14.29 14.13 9.52
C ASP A 45 14.83 13.56 10.84
N LEU A 46 13.99 12.85 11.60
CA LEU A 46 14.40 12.19 12.83
C LEU A 46 15.39 11.05 12.56
N VAL A 47 15.16 10.25 11.51
CA VAL A 47 16.11 9.21 11.11
C VAL A 47 17.43 9.83 10.64
N PHE A 48 17.39 10.92 9.86
CA PHE A 48 18.60 11.64 9.45
C PHE A 48 19.39 12.19 10.63
N LYS A 49 18.72 12.70 11.68
CA LYS A 49 19.39 13.17 12.90
C LYS A 49 20.04 12.03 13.70
N SER A 50 19.44 10.85 13.69
CA SER A 50 20.07 9.66 14.28
C SER A 50 21.18 9.06 13.42
N TYR A 51 21.25 9.39 12.13
CA TYR A 51 22.21 8.83 11.19
C TYR A 51 23.64 9.34 11.45
N GLY A 52 24.39 8.65 12.31
CA GLY A 52 25.76 9.05 12.67
C GLY A 52 26.71 7.93 13.06
N ASP A 53 26.21 6.85 13.67
CA ASP A 53 27.07 5.79 14.20
C ASP A 53 26.75 4.41 13.58
N THR A 54 27.53 4.03 12.56
CA THR A 54 27.29 2.82 11.75
C THR A 54 27.91 1.56 12.36
N SER A 55 28.69 1.72 13.42
CA SER A 55 29.47 0.65 14.08
C SER A 55 28.67 -0.16 15.09
N ASN A 56 27.59 0.41 15.64
CA ASN A 56 26.83 -0.19 16.73
C ASN A 56 25.59 -0.96 16.21
N LEU A 57 25.52 -2.26 16.49
CA LEU A 57 24.43 -3.14 16.08
C LEU A 57 23.07 -2.72 16.66
N SER A 58 23.06 -2.21 17.90
CA SER A 58 21.84 -1.68 18.53
C SER A 58 21.29 -0.48 17.77
N HIS A 59 22.16 0.36 17.25
CA HIS A 59 21.78 1.55 16.50
C HIS A 59 21.16 1.19 15.13
N ARG A 60 21.67 0.15 14.46
CA ARG A 60 21.09 -0.38 13.22
C ARG A 60 19.66 -0.88 13.44
N LEU A 61 19.43 -1.67 14.49
CA LEU A 61 18.11 -2.21 14.82
C LEU A 61 17.10 -1.11 15.15
N VAL A 62 17.52 -0.07 15.89
CA VAL A 62 16.65 1.07 16.21
C VAL A 62 16.23 1.80 14.93
N ILE A 63 17.14 2.02 14.00
CA ILE A 63 16.84 2.65 12.71
C ILE A 63 15.85 1.80 11.90
N GLU A 64 16.05 0.48 11.82
CA GLU A 64 15.13 -0.44 11.14
C GLU A 64 13.73 -0.40 11.77
N GLN A 65 13.63 -0.43 13.09
CA GLN A 65 12.34 -0.35 13.80
C GLN A 65 11.66 1.00 13.62
N MET A 66 12.40 2.12 13.67
CA MET A 66 11.86 3.45 13.38
C MET A 66 11.32 3.52 11.95
N PHE A 67 12.04 2.94 10.99
CA PHE A 67 11.59 2.87 9.61
C PHE A 67 10.34 2.01 9.45
N GLN A 68 10.30 0.85 10.10
CA GLN A 68 9.14 -0.03 10.08
C GLN A 68 7.91 0.63 10.71
N SER A 69 8.08 1.30 11.86
CA SER A 69 6.98 1.98 12.57
C SER A 69 6.42 3.16 11.78
N ASN A 70 7.30 4.02 11.24
CA ASN A 70 6.87 5.25 10.57
C ASN A 70 6.40 5.04 9.13
N PHE A 71 6.99 4.09 8.42
CA PHE A 71 6.71 3.88 6.99
C PHE A 71 5.93 2.60 6.69
N ASN A 72 5.70 1.71 7.66
CA ASN A 72 5.13 0.36 7.46
C ASN A 72 5.91 -0.45 6.41
N LEU A 73 7.23 -0.25 6.35
CA LEU A 73 8.14 -0.95 5.46
C LEU A 73 9.18 -1.69 6.31
N LYS A 74 9.17 -3.02 6.22
CA LYS A 74 10.25 -3.83 6.78
C LYS A 74 11.42 -3.78 5.80
N LEU A 75 12.50 -3.13 6.22
CA LEU A 75 13.69 -2.87 5.42
C LEU A 75 14.93 -3.20 6.24
N ASP A 76 15.91 -3.82 5.61
CA ASP A 76 17.22 -4.04 6.21
C ASP A 76 17.99 -2.71 6.23
N TYR A 77 18.85 -2.53 7.24
CA TYR A 77 19.65 -1.32 7.43
C TYR A 77 20.40 -0.92 6.15
N GLU A 78 21.00 -1.88 5.44
CA GLU A 78 21.69 -1.62 4.17
C GLU A 78 20.75 -0.99 3.13
N THR A 79 19.55 -1.51 2.96
CA THR A 79 18.58 -0.96 2.03
C THR A 79 18.14 0.45 2.45
N ILE A 80 17.98 0.70 3.76
CA ILE A 80 17.67 2.03 4.29
C ILE A 80 18.79 3.01 3.94
N THR A 81 20.05 2.66 4.18
CA THR A 81 21.20 3.51 3.88
C THR A 81 21.29 3.85 2.39
N LEU A 82 21.00 2.89 1.51
CA LEU A 82 20.96 3.11 0.06
C LEU A 82 19.87 4.09 -0.37
N LEU A 83 18.67 3.97 0.22
CA LEU A 83 17.55 4.86 -0.10
C LEU A 83 17.79 6.28 0.43
N LEU A 84 18.43 6.41 1.59
CA LEU A 84 18.76 7.70 2.21
C LEU A 84 19.95 8.41 1.53
N ALA A 85 20.84 7.67 0.85
CA ALA A 85 21.97 8.24 0.12
C ALA A 85 21.56 9.04 -1.13
N LEU A 86 20.32 8.88 -1.61
CA LEU A 86 19.82 9.60 -2.77
C LEU A 86 19.38 11.03 -2.41
N PRO A 87 19.50 12.01 -3.34
CA PRO A 87 19.25 13.43 -3.07
C PRO A 87 17.80 13.74 -2.63
N ASN A 88 16.82 12.89 -3.00
CA ASN A 88 15.42 13.02 -2.59
C ASN A 88 14.96 11.73 -1.88
N PRO A 89 15.27 11.55 -0.59
CA PRO A 89 15.03 10.32 0.14
C PRO A 89 13.52 10.02 0.30
N THR A 90 12.67 11.04 0.48
CA THR A 90 11.21 10.88 0.58
C THR A 90 10.59 10.32 -0.70
N GLU A 91 10.97 10.88 -1.85
CA GLU A 91 10.51 10.42 -3.17
C GLU A 91 11.01 9.00 -3.47
N THR A 92 12.26 8.73 -3.10
CA THR A 92 12.90 7.43 -3.28
C THR A 92 12.22 6.35 -2.43
N LEU A 93 11.85 6.68 -1.19
CA LEU A 93 11.14 5.78 -0.29
C LEU A 93 9.71 5.51 -0.79
N ASP A 94 9.01 6.51 -1.32
CA ASP A 94 7.70 6.32 -1.94
C ASP A 94 7.80 5.41 -3.18
N LEU A 95 8.79 5.63 -4.05
CA LEU A 95 9.07 4.75 -5.20
C LEU A 95 9.39 3.34 -4.74
N TYR A 96 10.22 3.17 -3.70
CA TYR A 96 10.57 1.87 -3.15
C TYR A 96 9.33 1.15 -2.60
N SER A 97 8.46 1.86 -1.87
CA SER A 97 7.22 1.28 -1.33
C SER A 97 6.31 0.69 -2.42
N LYS A 98 6.29 1.33 -3.60
CA LYS A 98 5.53 0.93 -4.79
C LYS A 98 6.27 -0.08 -5.68
N SER A 99 7.55 -0.36 -5.43
CA SER A 99 8.37 -1.20 -6.30
C SER A 99 9.06 -2.37 -5.60
N LYS A 100 8.97 -2.47 -4.26
CA LYS A 100 9.65 -3.48 -3.43
C LYS A 100 9.48 -4.94 -3.88
N ARG A 101 8.39 -5.27 -4.59
CA ARG A 101 8.14 -6.63 -5.10
C ARG A 101 9.02 -6.99 -6.30
N TYR A 102 9.62 -6.00 -6.96
CA TYR A 102 10.39 -6.18 -8.19
C TYR A 102 11.89 -6.02 -7.99
N LEU A 103 12.31 -5.46 -6.85
CA LEU A 103 13.69 -5.09 -6.59
C LEU A 103 14.26 -5.88 -5.42
N VAL A 104 15.54 -6.21 -5.52
CA VAL A 104 16.33 -6.87 -4.48
C VAL A 104 17.58 -6.03 -4.25
N SER A 105 17.97 -5.89 -2.99
CA SER A 105 19.25 -5.28 -2.63
C SER A 105 20.36 -6.29 -2.87
N ASN A 106 21.34 -5.96 -3.72
CA ASN A 106 22.52 -6.78 -3.96
C ASN A 106 23.73 -5.86 -4.09
N ASN A 107 24.78 -6.10 -3.28
CA ASN A 107 26.05 -5.37 -3.31
C ASN A 107 25.89 -3.83 -3.37
N GLN A 108 25.09 -3.25 -2.46
CA GLN A 108 24.86 -1.80 -2.38
C GLN A 108 24.12 -1.19 -3.59
N ILE A 109 23.42 -2.01 -4.38
CA ILE A 109 22.62 -1.56 -5.53
C ILE A 109 21.25 -2.21 -5.46
N LEU A 110 20.20 -1.48 -5.86
CA LEU A 110 18.88 -2.06 -6.09
C LEU A 110 18.80 -2.60 -7.52
N GLU A 111 18.72 -3.92 -7.66
CA GLU A 111 18.58 -4.60 -8.94
C GLU A 111 17.19 -5.23 -9.07
N PHE A 112 16.74 -5.45 -10.31
CA PHE A 112 15.57 -6.28 -10.56
C PHE A 112 15.77 -7.72 -10.08
N GLU A 113 14.74 -8.29 -9.43
CA GLU A 113 14.68 -9.72 -9.11
C GLU A 113 14.94 -10.54 -10.40
N THR A 114 15.56 -11.71 -10.27
CA THR A 114 15.95 -12.56 -11.41
C THR A 114 14.82 -12.80 -12.42
N LYS A 115 13.58 -12.91 -11.92
CA LYS A 115 12.36 -13.05 -12.73
C LYS A 115 12.10 -11.85 -13.66
N PHE A 116 12.50 -10.64 -13.28
CA PHE A 116 12.20 -9.39 -13.98
C PHE A 116 13.41 -8.76 -14.67
N LYS A 117 14.59 -9.40 -14.68
CA LYS A 117 15.77 -8.91 -15.42
C LYS A 117 15.49 -8.71 -16.91
N CYS A 118 14.69 -9.60 -17.52
CA CYS A 118 14.35 -9.53 -18.95
C CYS A 118 13.35 -8.41 -19.28
N SER A 119 13.70 -7.54 -20.24
CA SER A 119 12.83 -6.43 -20.72
C SER A 119 11.45 -6.90 -21.22
N LYS A 120 11.37 -8.02 -21.94
CA LYS A 120 10.09 -8.59 -22.41
C LYS A 120 9.15 -8.90 -21.25
N ARG A 121 9.67 -9.48 -20.17
CA ARG A 121 8.89 -9.84 -18.97
C ARG A 121 8.45 -8.60 -18.20
N ARG A 122 9.26 -7.54 -18.18
CA ARG A 122 8.88 -6.24 -17.60
C ARG A 122 7.72 -5.59 -18.37
N LYS A 123 7.78 -5.60 -19.70
CA LYS A 123 6.69 -5.08 -20.56
C LYS A 123 5.40 -5.87 -20.36
N LEU A 124 5.50 -7.20 -20.27
CA LEU A 124 4.34 -8.05 -20.02
C LEU A 124 3.70 -7.76 -18.67
N GLU A 125 4.49 -7.72 -17.60
CA GLU A 125 4.01 -7.40 -16.24
C GLU A 125 3.33 -6.02 -16.16
N ARG A 126 3.88 -5.04 -16.88
CA ARG A 126 3.33 -3.67 -16.97
C ARG A 126 1.91 -3.64 -17.53
N VAL A 127 1.56 -4.57 -18.42
CA VAL A 127 0.25 -4.66 -19.06
C VAL A 127 -0.66 -5.62 -18.30
N LEU A 128 -0.15 -6.81 -17.93
CA LEU A 128 -0.96 -7.85 -17.32
C LEU A 128 -1.37 -7.52 -15.88
N ARG A 129 -0.52 -6.85 -15.09
CA ARG A 129 -0.83 -6.63 -13.68
C ARG A 129 -2.02 -5.70 -13.45
N PRO A 130 -2.11 -4.52 -14.09
CA PRO A 130 -3.30 -3.67 -13.95
C PRO A 130 -4.58 -4.41 -14.37
N SER A 131 -4.55 -5.11 -15.51
CA SER A 131 -5.69 -5.89 -16.00
C SER A 131 -6.08 -7.00 -15.03
N ARG A 132 -5.12 -7.75 -14.51
CA ARG A 132 -5.37 -8.79 -13.50
C ARG A 132 -6.01 -8.19 -12.25
N ASN A 133 -5.51 -7.06 -11.76
CA ASN A 133 -6.05 -6.42 -10.56
C ASN A 133 -7.49 -5.93 -10.79
N ILE A 134 -7.80 -5.37 -11.96
CA ILE A 134 -9.17 -4.99 -12.34
C ILE A 134 -10.09 -6.21 -12.42
N ILE A 135 -9.65 -7.30 -13.04
CA ILE A 135 -10.42 -8.54 -13.13
C ILE A 135 -10.68 -9.13 -11.73
N LEU A 136 -9.65 -9.19 -10.87
CA LEU A 136 -9.80 -9.67 -9.50
C LEU A 136 -10.74 -8.79 -8.68
N TYR A 137 -10.64 -7.46 -8.83
CA TYR A 137 -11.59 -6.53 -8.22
C TYR A 137 -13.02 -6.81 -8.68
N GLY A 138 -13.25 -7.01 -9.98
CA GLY A 138 -14.56 -7.33 -10.53
C GLY A 138 -15.13 -8.63 -9.96
N ILE A 139 -14.33 -9.70 -9.95
CA ILE A 139 -14.75 -11.01 -9.44
C ILE A 139 -15.09 -10.93 -7.95
N PHE A 140 -14.14 -10.48 -7.12
CA PHE A 140 -14.33 -10.44 -5.67
C PHE A 140 -15.36 -9.39 -5.24
N GLY A 141 -15.43 -8.25 -5.95
CA GLY A 141 -16.44 -7.22 -5.72
C GLY A 141 -17.85 -7.73 -6.03
N THR A 142 -18.00 -8.51 -7.12
CA THR A 142 -19.29 -9.13 -7.46
C THR A 142 -19.69 -10.16 -6.41
N ILE A 143 -18.79 -11.07 -6.01
CA ILE A 143 -19.06 -12.07 -4.96
C ILE A 143 -19.45 -11.39 -3.64
N ALA A 144 -18.72 -10.33 -3.27
CA ALA A 144 -19.01 -9.58 -2.05
C ALA A 144 -20.39 -8.92 -2.10
N GLY A 145 -20.71 -8.26 -3.21
CA GLY A 145 -21.97 -7.58 -3.43
C GLY A 145 -23.15 -8.55 -3.46
N THR A 146 -23.05 -9.66 -4.20
CA THR A 146 -24.14 -10.64 -4.31
C THR A 146 -24.38 -11.36 -2.98
N ALA A 147 -23.34 -11.80 -2.29
CA ALA A 147 -23.48 -12.44 -0.98
C ALA A 147 -24.05 -11.47 0.07
N GLY A 148 -23.57 -10.23 0.10
CA GLY A 148 -24.06 -9.20 1.01
C GLY A 148 -25.52 -8.84 0.75
N LEU A 149 -25.91 -8.64 -0.51
CA LEU A 149 -27.29 -8.35 -0.91
C LEU A 149 -28.22 -9.53 -0.63
N TYR A 150 -27.75 -10.77 -0.84
CA TYR A 150 -28.53 -11.97 -0.52
C TYR A 150 -28.84 -12.05 0.97
N VAL A 151 -27.83 -11.84 1.83
CA VAL A 151 -28.04 -11.80 3.29
C VAL A 151 -28.98 -10.64 3.63
N LEU A 152 -28.74 -9.43 3.14
CA LEU A 152 -29.57 -8.27 3.44
C LEU A 152 -31.04 -8.46 3.06
N LYS A 153 -31.32 -9.11 1.92
CA LYS A 153 -32.68 -9.31 1.40
C LYS A 153 -33.43 -10.42 2.14
N ASN A 154 -32.74 -11.50 2.50
CA ASN A 154 -33.37 -12.71 3.04
C ASN A 154 -33.17 -12.88 4.54
N PHE A 155 -32.41 -12.00 5.19
CA PHE A 155 -32.20 -12.06 6.63
C PHE A 155 -33.52 -11.79 7.36
N ASN A 156 -33.97 -12.79 8.11
CA ASN A 156 -35.12 -12.69 8.96
C ASN A 156 -34.74 -13.19 10.37
N MET A 157 -34.90 -12.33 11.39
CA MET A 157 -34.53 -12.67 12.77
C MET A 157 -35.35 -13.84 13.31
N ASP A 158 -36.61 -13.95 12.91
CA ASP A 158 -37.52 -15.00 13.38
C ASP A 158 -37.11 -16.38 12.85
N GLU A 159 -36.46 -16.42 11.68
CA GLU A 159 -35.96 -17.64 11.03
C GLU A 159 -34.47 -17.89 11.31
N PHE A 160 -33.83 -17.09 12.17
CA PHE A 160 -32.40 -17.22 12.43
C PHE A 160 -32.04 -18.55 13.09
N PHE A 161 -32.88 -19.00 14.02
CA PHE A 161 -32.69 -20.26 14.75
C PHE A 161 -33.40 -21.46 14.10
N THR A 162 -34.07 -21.26 12.95
CA THR A 162 -34.77 -22.34 12.27
C THR A 162 -33.82 -23.18 11.43
N ILE A 163 -34.09 -24.49 11.39
CA ILE A 163 -33.40 -25.44 10.54
C ILE A 163 -34.27 -25.67 9.31
N ASN A 164 -33.75 -25.32 8.13
CA ASN A 164 -34.40 -25.60 6.86
C ASN A 164 -33.51 -26.51 6.03
N ASP A 165 -34.08 -27.56 5.42
CA ASP A 165 -33.33 -28.57 4.64
C ASP A 165 -32.08 -29.14 5.33
N SER A 166 -32.16 -29.38 6.65
CA SER A 166 -31.06 -29.85 7.51
C SER A 166 -29.88 -28.88 7.67
N ILE A 167 -30.03 -27.61 7.26
CA ILE A 167 -29.02 -26.57 7.43
C ILE A 167 -29.56 -25.47 8.34
N PHE A 168 -28.76 -25.03 9.30
CA PHE A 168 -29.09 -23.96 10.22
C PHE A 168 -29.02 -22.61 9.50
N ASN A 169 -30.15 -21.91 9.35
CA ASN A 169 -30.26 -20.66 8.59
C ASN A 169 -29.27 -19.59 9.08
N GLY A 170 -29.15 -19.43 10.40
CA GLY A 170 -28.20 -18.50 11.00
C GLY A 170 -26.73 -18.80 10.61
N ALA A 171 -26.37 -20.07 10.41
CA ALA A 171 -25.02 -20.45 9.96
C ALA A 171 -24.81 -20.08 8.49
N ILE A 172 -25.80 -20.30 7.62
CA ILE A 172 -25.72 -19.90 6.20
C ILE A 172 -25.53 -18.40 6.09
N TRP A 173 -26.38 -17.60 6.75
CA TRP A 173 -26.29 -16.14 6.67
C TRP A 173 -24.99 -15.61 7.25
N SER A 174 -24.54 -16.14 8.39
CA SER A 174 -23.26 -15.77 8.98
C SER A 174 -22.09 -16.11 8.05
N PHE A 175 -22.11 -17.30 7.44
CA PHE A 175 -21.09 -17.72 6.49
C PHE A 175 -21.05 -16.85 5.23
N LEU A 176 -22.20 -16.54 4.65
CA LEU A 176 -22.32 -15.65 3.48
C LEU A 176 -21.85 -14.23 3.81
N LEU A 177 -22.13 -13.74 5.03
CA LEU A 177 -21.66 -12.44 5.50
C LEU A 177 -20.13 -12.43 5.65
N ILE A 178 -19.54 -13.50 6.21
CA ILE A 178 -18.07 -13.66 6.28
C ILE A 178 -17.45 -13.67 4.88
N ILE A 179 -18.02 -14.43 3.93
CA ILE A 179 -17.58 -14.44 2.53
C ILE A 179 -17.66 -13.05 1.93
N SER A 180 -18.75 -12.32 2.19
CA SER A 180 -18.94 -10.96 1.67
C SER A 180 -17.84 -10.02 2.17
N ILE A 181 -17.56 -10.03 3.48
CA ILE A 181 -16.53 -9.19 4.09
C ILE A 181 -15.13 -9.54 3.57
N LEU A 182 -14.79 -10.84 3.54
CA LEU A 182 -13.47 -11.28 3.08
C LEU A 182 -13.28 -10.94 1.59
N SER A 183 -14.29 -11.18 0.76
CA SER A 183 -14.24 -10.85 -0.66
C SER A 183 -14.16 -9.35 -0.89
N ALA A 184 -14.89 -8.53 -0.12
CA ALA A 184 -14.79 -7.08 -0.17
C ALA A 184 -13.38 -6.60 0.18
N LYS A 185 -12.76 -7.18 1.22
CA LYS A 185 -11.36 -6.90 1.59
C LYS A 185 -10.40 -7.22 0.44
N PHE A 186 -10.54 -8.38 -0.20
CA PHE A 186 -9.70 -8.76 -1.34
C PHE A 186 -9.91 -7.87 -2.57
N ALA A 187 -11.15 -7.47 -2.84
CA ALA A 187 -11.47 -6.53 -3.91
C ALA A 187 -10.78 -5.18 -3.65
N LEU A 188 -10.92 -4.64 -2.43
CA LEU A 188 -10.29 -3.38 -2.04
C LEU A 188 -8.76 -3.46 -2.11
N MET A 189 -8.16 -4.57 -1.66
CA MET A 189 -6.71 -4.80 -1.80
C MET A 189 -6.27 -4.81 -3.27
N SER A 190 -7.05 -5.42 -4.15
CA SER A 190 -6.76 -5.48 -5.60
C SER A 190 -6.85 -4.11 -6.25
N LEU A 191 -7.86 -3.31 -5.86
CA LEU A 191 -8.08 -1.95 -6.37
C LEU A 191 -7.02 -0.96 -5.87
N THR A 192 -6.57 -1.14 -4.62
CA THR A 192 -5.60 -0.24 -3.96
C THR A 192 -4.14 -0.70 -4.10
N ASP A 193 -3.87 -1.77 -4.84
CA ASP A 193 -2.51 -2.22 -5.14
C ASP A 193 -1.80 -1.20 -6.03
N LYS A 194 -1.02 -0.31 -5.38
CA LYS A 194 -0.22 0.72 -6.04
C LYS A 194 1.13 0.20 -6.55
N ILE A 195 1.39 -1.11 -6.46
CA ILE A 195 2.69 -1.67 -6.85
C ILE A 195 2.83 -1.62 -8.38
N ASN A 196 3.89 -0.97 -8.86
CA ASN A 196 4.12 -0.75 -10.29
C ASN A 196 5.58 -0.98 -10.68
N ILE A 197 5.79 -1.72 -11.75
CA ILE A 197 7.12 -1.97 -12.30
C ILE A 197 7.76 -0.71 -12.88
N ARG A 198 6.97 0.28 -13.32
CA ARG A 198 7.50 1.57 -13.79
C ARG A 198 8.22 2.33 -12.67
N ASP A 199 7.73 2.23 -11.45
CA ASP A 199 8.38 2.87 -10.29
C ASP A 199 9.68 2.14 -9.93
N ALA A 200 9.73 0.83 -10.16
CA ALA A 200 10.96 0.04 -10.03
C ALA A 200 12.02 0.47 -11.07
N GLU A 201 11.61 0.68 -12.32
CA GLU A 201 12.49 1.15 -13.40
C GLU A 201 13.04 2.54 -13.11
N LYS A 202 12.20 3.45 -12.59
CA LYS A 202 12.63 4.79 -12.15
C LYS A 202 13.62 4.71 -11.00
N LEU A 203 13.41 3.81 -10.06
CA LEU A 203 14.29 3.65 -8.90
C LEU A 203 15.64 3.07 -9.33
N GLU A 204 15.67 2.00 -10.13
CA GLU A 204 16.90 1.42 -10.70
C GLU A 204 17.69 2.48 -11.49
N ALA A 205 17.02 3.32 -12.28
CA ALA A 205 17.67 4.38 -13.05
C ALA A 205 18.42 5.40 -12.15
N LYS A 206 17.95 5.65 -10.92
CA LYS A 206 18.64 6.51 -9.96
C LYS A 206 19.92 5.86 -9.39
N PHE A 207 20.01 4.53 -9.42
CA PHE A 207 21.17 3.74 -8.96
C PHE A 207 22.13 3.33 -10.09
N GLN A 208 22.07 3.96 -11.27
CA GLN A 208 23.07 3.71 -12.33
C GLN A 208 24.49 4.07 -11.87
N PRO A 209 25.54 3.36 -12.34
CA PRO A 209 26.91 3.46 -11.83
C PRO A 209 27.51 4.88 -11.92
N LYS A 210 27.09 5.70 -12.90
CA LYS A 210 27.49 7.12 -12.99
C LYS A 210 26.96 7.95 -11.82
N THR A 211 25.73 7.67 -11.39
CA THR A 211 25.05 8.36 -10.28
C THR A 211 25.58 7.87 -8.95
N VAL A 212 25.79 6.56 -8.80
CA VAL A 212 26.39 5.92 -7.61
C VAL A 212 27.80 6.45 -7.38
N LYS A 213 28.67 6.49 -8.40
CA LYS A 213 30.03 7.06 -8.26
C LYS A 213 30.01 8.54 -7.84
N LYS A 214 29.04 9.30 -8.32
CA LYS A 214 28.85 10.70 -7.93
C LYS A 214 28.44 10.81 -6.47
N ILE A 215 27.42 10.07 -6.03
CA ILE A 215 26.87 10.09 -4.67
C ILE A 215 27.91 9.60 -3.67
N PHE A 216 28.40 8.37 -3.84
CA PHE A 216 29.33 7.74 -2.90
C PHE A 216 30.70 8.42 -2.90
N GLY A 217 31.17 8.85 -4.07
CA GLY A 217 32.40 9.65 -4.19
C GLY A 217 32.28 11.01 -3.49
N THR A 218 31.13 11.69 -3.58
CA THR A 218 30.93 12.94 -2.81
C THR A 218 30.82 12.70 -1.31
N THR A 219 30.18 11.61 -0.84
CA THR A 219 30.14 11.29 0.60
C THR A 219 31.50 10.91 1.17
N GLU A 220 32.36 10.23 0.42
CA GLU A 220 33.76 10.01 0.84
C GLU A 220 34.52 11.33 0.93
N ILE A 221 34.38 12.22 -0.07
CA ILE A 221 35.02 13.54 -0.06
C ILE A 221 34.52 14.40 1.10
N VAL A 222 33.21 14.42 1.36
CA VAL A 222 32.61 15.18 2.47
C VAL A 222 33.01 14.60 3.83
N ASN A 223 33.04 13.27 3.98
CA ASN A 223 33.49 12.64 5.23
C ASN A 223 34.98 12.85 5.47
N ASN A 224 35.81 12.88 4.41
CA ASN A 224 37.24 13.18 4.53
C ASN A 224 37.49 14.67 4.85
N LEU A 225 36.74 15.60 4.24
CA LEU A 225 36.80 17.03 4.59
C LEU A 225 36.31 17.32 6.02
N ARG A 226 35.37 16.51 6.53
CA ARG A 226 34.90 16.63 7.91
C ARG A 226 35.90 16.07 8.92
N ARG A 227 36.66 15.03 8.53
CA ARG A 227 37.75 14.47 9.34
C ARG A 227 39.02 15.31 9.32
N SER A 228 39.25 16.11 8.28
CA SER A 228 40.41 17.04 8.23
C SER A 228 40.18 18.36 8.98
N ASN A 229 38.94 18.61 9.43
CA ASN A 229 38.54 19.83 10.16
C ASN A 229 38.20 19.55 11.65
N LEU A 230 38.54 18.36 12.15
CA LEU A 230 38.53 17.95 13.56
C LEU A 230 39.96 17.61 13.96
#